data_AF-A0A438F5S7-F1
#
_entry.id   AF-A0A438F5S7-F1
#
_cell.length_a   1.000
_cell.length_b   1.000
_cell.length_c   1.000
_cell.angle_alpha   90.00
_cell.angle_beta   90.00
_cell.angle_gamma   90.00
#
_symmetry.space_group_name_H-M   'P 1'
#
loop_
_entity.id
_entity.type
_entity.pdbx_description
1 polymer ?
#
loop_
_entity_poly.entity_id
_entity_poly.type
_entity_poly.pdbx_seq_one_letter_code
_entity_poly.pdbx_strand_id
1 'polypeptide(L)'
;MGTDQISSLQALLALLWRSVTRSRRFPEDQESWYAFLIGMRPRMRPPLPQQYFGAAAQSGIVTMKAAVRPRFNVYGTDFGWGRPIAVRSGGGNKPYGKTTLFQGADEGSIDIEACLFAETFEAMMEDAEFMEAVTV
;
A
#
# COMPACT_ATOMS: atom_id res chain seq x y z
N MET A 1 6.98 5.89 -23.24
CA MET A 1 6.96 4.41 -23.22
C MET A 1 6.17 3.96 -22.02
N GLY A 2 4.90 3.62 -22.22
CA GLY A 2 4.10 2.93 -21.20
C GLY A 2 4.45 1.45 -21.25
N THR A 3 4.66 0.83 -20.10
CA THR A 3 4.89 -0.61 -20.02
C THR A 3 3.53 -1.31 -19.96
N ASP A 4 3.28 -2.30 -20.81
CA ASP A 4 2.07 -3.13 -20.80
C ASP A 4 2.06 -4.16 -19.64
N GLN A 5 2.96 -3.97 -18.66
CA GLN A 5 3.17 -4.86 -17.53
C GLN A 5 2.61 -4.20 -16.26
N ILE A 6 1.68 -4.90 -15.60
CA ILE A 6 1.12 -4.51 -14.31
C ILE A 6 2.13 -4.90 -13.22
N SER A 7 2.53 -3.94 -12.39
CA SER A 7 3.41 -4.20 -11.24
C SER A 7 2.67 -4.95 -10.12
N SER A 8 3.38 -5.70 -9.28
CA SER A 8 2.80 -6.40 -8.12
C SER A 8 2.02 -5.44 -7.21
N LEU A 9 2.49 -4.20 -7.06
CA LEU A 9 1.75 -3.17 -6.34
C LEU A 9 0.41 -2.83 -7.01
N GLN A 10 0.40 -2.64 -8.33
CA GLN A 10 -0.83 -2.34 -9.05
C GLN A 10 -1.83 -3.47 -8.92
N ALA A 11 -1.38 -4.72 -9.07
CA ALA A 11 -2.22 -5.91 -8.89
C ALA A 11 -2.77 -5.98 -7.45
N LEU A 12 -1.92 -5.75 -6.44
CA LEU A 12 -2.31 -5.79 -5.05
C LEU A 12 -3.34 -4.71 -4.68
N LEU A 13 -3.11 -3.47 -5.12
CA LEU A 13 -4.04 -2.37 -4.87
C LEU A 13 -5.37 -2.58 -5.61
N ALA A 14 -5.33 -3.16 -6.81
CA ALA A 14 -6.53 -3.54 -7.55
C ALA A 14 -7.34 -4.60 -6.80
N LEU A 15 -6.68 -5.64 -6.29
CA LEU A 15 -7.30 -6.70 -5.49
C LEU A 15 -7.94 -6.12 -4.23
N LEU A 16 -7.20 -5.28 -3.49
CA LEU A 16 -7.70 -4.64 -2.28
C LEU A 16 -8.91 -3.75 -2.57
N TRP A 17 -8.84 -2.94 -3.62
CA TRP A 17 -9.96 -2.10 -4.06
C TRP A 17 -11.21 -2.93 -4.35
N ARG A 18 -11.08 -3.96 -5.19
CA ARG A 18 -12.19 -4.84 -5.57
C ARG A 18 -12.82 -5.51 -4.36
N SER A 19 -12.00 -6.04 -3.45
CA SER A 19 -12.46 -6.75 -2.26
C SER A 19 -13.20 -5.81 -1.30
N VAL A 20 -12.67 -4.60 -1.08
CA VAL A 20 -13.33 -3.56 -0.28
C VAL A 20 -14.65 -3.12 -0.91
N THR A 21 -14.68 -2.88 -2.22
CA THR A 21 -15.91 -2.48 -2.93
C THR A 21 -16.99 -3.55 -2.85
N ARG A 22 -16.63 -4.84 -3.03
CA ARG A 22 -17.57 -5.97 -2.86
C ARG A 22 -18.11 -6.05 -1.45
N SER A 23 -17.22 -5.95 -0.46
CA SER A 23 -17.56 -6.11 0.96
C SER A 23 -18.45 -4.98 1.48
N ARG A 24 -18.30 -3.76 0.96
CA ARG A 24 -19.11 -2.60 1.35
C ARG A 24 -20.52 -2.59 0.76
N ARG A 25 -20.81 -3.42 -0.25
CA ARG A 25 -22.12 -3.46 -0.96
C ARG A 25 -22.66 -2.06 -1.26
N PHE A 26 -21.81 -1.20 -1.84
CA PHE A 26 -22.20 0.17 -2.17
C PHE A 26 -23.47 0.19 -3.05
N PRO A 27 -24.35 1.19 -2.89
CA PRO A 27 -25.33 1.53 -3.91
C PRO A 27 -24.66 1.64 -5.28
N GLU A 28 -25.29 1.14 -6.34
CA GLU A 28 -24.69 1.07 -7.68
C GLU A 28 -24.23 2.44 -8.24
N ASP A 29 -24.72 3.54 -7.66
CA ASP A 29 -24.45 4.93 -8.03
C ASP A 29 -23.41 5.63 -7.14
N GLN A 30 -22.91 4.98 -6.08
CA GLN A 30 -21.96 5.62 -5.16
C GLN A 30 -20.53 5.61 -5.72
N GLU A 31 -20.03 6.80 -6.10
CA GLU A 31 -18.64 6.97 -6.50
C GLU A 31 -17.67 6.66 -5.34
N SER A 32 -16.68 5.84 -5.64
CA SER A 32 -15.57 5.55 -4.75
C SER A 32 -14.27 6.02 -5.39
N TRP A 33 -13.42 6.71 -4.62
CA TRP A 33 -12.09 7.14 -5.04
C TRP A 33 -10.98 6.47 -4.21
N TYR A 34 -9.82 6.22 -4.83
CA TYR A 34 -8.61 5.79 -4.13
C TYR A 34 -7.52 6.85 -4.28
N ALA A 35 -7.10 7.41 -3.16
CA ALA A 35 -6.02 8.38 -3.11
C ALA A 35 -4.69 7.67 -2.84
N PHE A 36 -3.63 8.11 -3.52
CA PHE A 36 -2.29 7.60 -3.32
C PHE A 36 -1.30 8.73 -3.05
N LEU A 37 -0.28 8.42 -2.24
CA LEU A 37 0.90 9.25 -2.08
C LEU A 37 1.99 8.76 -3.02
N ILE A 38 2.41 9.63 -3.94
CA ILE A 38 3.43 9.32 -4.94
C ILE A 38 4.72 10.02 -4.54
N GLY A 39 5.79 9.24 -4.33
CA GLY A 39 7.12 9.78 -4.04
C GLY A 39 7.65 10.59 -5.22
N MET A 40 7.89 11.89 -5.02
CA MET A 40 8.33 12.83 -6.04
C MET A 40 9.84 12.92 -6.18
N ARG A 41 10.63 12.44 -5.20
CA ARG A 41 12.11 12.54 -5.21
C ARG A 41 12.78 12.27 -6.57
N PRO A 42 12.58 11.12 -7.24
CA PRO A 42 13.21 10.85 -8.54
C PRO A 42 12.52 11.58 -9.72
N ARG A 43 11.35 12.18 -9.48
CA ARG A 43 10.52 12.87 -10.48
C ARG A 43 10.78 14.38 -10.52
N MET A 44 11.52 14.92 -9.54
CA MET A 44 11.98 16.31 -9.54
C MET A 44 13.08 16.51 -10.59
N ARG A 45 13.23 17.75 -11.06
CA ARG A 45 14.33 18.18 -11.93
C ARG A 45 15.10 19.34 -11.28
N PRO A 46 16.31 19.11 -10.74
CA PRO A 46 17.03 17.84 -10.66
C PRO A 46 16.41 16.84 -9.66
N PRO A 47 16.66 15.52 -9.79
CA PRO A 47 16.19 14.52 -8.82
C PRO A 47 16.73 14.81 -7.42
N LEU A 48 15.90 14.62 -6.40
CA LEU A 48 16.34 14.78 -5.01
C LEU A 48 17.25 13.60 -4.60
N PRO A 49 18.31 13.86 -3.79
CA PRO A 49 19.18 12.82 -3.27
C PRO A 49 18.43 11.75 -2.47
N GLN A 50 18.96 10.53 -2.43
CA GLN A 50 18.37 9.45 -1.64
C GLN A 50 18.42 9.74 -0.13
N GLN A 51 19.45 10.46 0.30
CA GLN A 51 19.66 10.90 1.69
C GLN A 51 18.79 12.12 2.06
N TYR A 52 17.92 12.58 1.17
CA TYR A 52 17.01 13.68 1.48
C TYR A 52 15.91 13.22 2.45
N PHE A 53 15.94 13.77 3.67
CA PHE A 53 15.01 13.45 4.75
C PHE A 53 13.74 14.33 4.78
N GLY A 54 13.64 15.32 3.90
CA GLY A 54 12.45 16.18 3.82
C GLY A 54 11.25 15.51 3.12
N ALA A 55 10.07 16.10 3.28
CA ALA A 55 8.85 15.64 2.63
C ALA A 55 8.92 15.88 1.11
N ALA A 56 8.81 14.80 0.34
CA ALA A 56 8.82 14.85 -1.13
C ALA A 56 7.83 13.82 -1.69
N ALA A 57 6.55 14.02 -1.37
CA ALA A 57 5.43 13.23 -1.85
C ALA A 57 4.31 14.17 -2.34
N GLN A 58 3.62 13.75 -3.40
CA GLN A 58 2.45 14.41 -3.94
C GLN A 58 1.25 13.47 -3.79
N SER A 59 0.12 13.98 -3.31
CA SER A 59 -1.14 13.24 -3.35
C SER A 59 -1.73 13.29 -4.76
N GLY A 60 -2.26 12.16 -5.21
CA GLY A 60 -3.03 12.05 -6.44
C GLY A 60 -4.25 11.18 -6.23
N ILE A 61 -5.37 11.57 -6.82
CA ILE A 61 -6.57 10.73 -6.95
C ILE A 61 -6.44 10.07 -8.32
N VAL A 62 -6.45 8.74 -8.37
CA VAL A 62 -6.26 8.00 -9.62
C VAL A 62 -7.33 6.93 -9.76
N THR A 63 -8.01 6.92 -10.90
CA THR A 63 -8.71 5.74 -11.43
C THR A 63 -7.63 4.76 -11.93
N MET A 64 -7.22 3.85 -11.05
CA MET A 64 -6.17 2.81 -11.18
C MET A 64 -5.05 3.02 -12.22
N LYS A 65 -3.94 3.63 -11.78
CA LYS A 65 -2.55 3.35 -12.21
C LYS A 65 -1.61 3.58 -11.01
N ALA A 66 -1.09 2.51 -10.40
CA ALA A 66 -0.23 2.60 -9.21
C ALA A 66 1.27 2.43 -9.52
N ALA A 67 2.16 3.11 -8.78
CA ALA A 67 3.61 2.85 -8.77
C ALA A 67 4.27 3.42 -7.50
N VAL A 68 4.42 2.58 -6.48
CA VAL A 68 5.12 2.82 -5.22
C VAL A 68 6.10 1.66 -5.01
N ARG A 69 7.38 1.99 -4.83
CA ARG A 69 8.42 1.02 -4.49
C ARG A 69 8.81 1.29 -3.04
N PRO A 70 8.76 0.31 -2.12
CA PRO A 70 9.42 0.43 -0.82
C PRO A 70 10.89 0.71 -1.09
N ARG A 71 11.39 1.88 -0.66
CA ARG A 71 12.71 2.41 -1.07
C ARG A 71 13.76 2.39 0.04
N PHE A 72 13.35 2.16 1.28
CA PHE A 72 14.26 2.00 2.40
C PHE A 72 14.35 0.51 2.74
N ASN A 73 15.57 -0.03 2.66
CA ASN A 73 15.85 -1.40 3.10
C ASN A 73 15.91 -1.42 4.64
N VAL A 74 14.74 -1.40 5.27
CA VAL A 74 14.65 -1.37 6.74
C VAL A 74 15.25 -2.64 7.34
N TYR A 75 15.01 -3.80 6.71
CA TYR A 75 15.60 -5.08 7.12
C TYR A 75 17.12 -5.18 6.94
N GLY A 76 17.75 -4.22 6.24
CA GLY A 76 19.21 -4.10 6.17
C GLY A 76 19.83 -3.34 7.35
N THR A 77 19.02 -2.82 8.28
CA THR A 77 19.50 -2.05 9.44
C THR A 77 19.69 -2.98 10.63
N ASP A 78 20.92 -3.15 11.11
CA ASP A 78 21.24 -3.89 12.33
C ASP A 78 21.99 -2.98 13.31
N PHE A 79 21.44 -2.80 14.50
CA PHE A 79 22.03 -2.02 15.58
C PHE A 79 22.85 -2.87 16.58
N GLY A 80 23.14 -4.13 16.23
CA GLY A 80 23.76 -5.13 17.11
C GLY A 80 22.75 -6.06 17.78
N TRP A 81 21.49 -6.03 17.36
CA TRP A 81 20.41 -6.90 17.87
C TRP A 81 19.96 -7.94 16.85
N GLY A 82 20.61 -7.97 15.67
CA GLY A 82 20.24 -8.82 14.55
C GLY A 82 19.26 -8.15 13.60
N ARG A 83 18.89 -8.89 12.56
CA ARG A 83 17.97 -8.44 11.51
C ARG A 83 16.58 -8.10 12.12
N PRO A 84 15.95 -6.97 11.75
CA PRO A 84 14.58 -6.65 12.16
C PRO A 84 13.61 -7.78 11.81
N ILE A 85 12.64 -8.05 12.69
CA ILE A 85 11.64 -9.11 12.51
C ILE A 85 10.36 -8.63 11.81
N ALA A 86 10.03 -7.34 11.93
CA ALA A 86 8.85 -6.73 11.31
C ALA A 86 8.99 -5.19 11.25
N VAL A 87 8.25 -4.56 10.33
CA VAL A 87 8.13 -3.10 10.20
C VAL A 87 6.64 -2.74 10.19
N ARG A 88 6.20 -1.87 11.10
CA ARG A 88 4.79 -1.49 11.28
C ARG A 88 4.63 0.01 11.54
N SER A 89 3.46 0.56 11.24
CA SER A 89 3.10 1.93 11.63
C SER A 89 2.62 1.99 13.08
N GLY A 90 2.97 3.07 13.78
CA GLY A 90 2.39 3.38 15.08
C GLY A 90 0.88 3.69 15.00
N GLY A 91 0.20 3.77 16.15
CA GLY A 91 -1.26 3.90 16.25
C GLY A 91 -1.88 5.22 15.77
N GLY A 92 -1.08 6.26 15.51
CA GLY A 92 -1.58 7.58 15.12
C GLY A 92 -1.94 7.70 13.63
N ASN A 93 -2.82 8.66 13.29
CA ASN A 93 -3.19 9.01 11.91
C ASN A 93 -3.66 7.79 11.08
N LYS A 94 -4.63 7.05 11.61
CA LYS A 94 -5.27 5.89 10.96
C LYS A 94 -6.74 6.20 10.59
N PRO A 95 -7.02 7.19 9.72
CA PRO A 95 -8.38 7.42 9.26
C PRO A 95 -8.88 6.21 8.47
N TYR A 96 -10.20 6.02 8.47
CA TYR A 96 -10.86 4.98 7.70
C TYR A 96 -10.46 5.01 6.22
N GLY A 97 -10.23 3.83 5.64
CA GLY A 97 -9.79 3.64 4.25
C GLY A 97 -8.29 3.80 4.03
N LYS A 98 -7.51 4.20 5.05
CA LYS A 98 -6.06 4.31 4.91
C LYS A 98 -5.43 2.92 4.76
N THR A 99 -4.65 2.74 3.69
CA THR A 99 -3.81 1.56 3.47
C THR A 99 -2.34 1.97 3.46
N THR A 100 -1.54 1.30 4.28
CA THR A 100 -0.08 1.47 4.35
C THR A 100 0.58 0.16 3.93
N LEU A 101 1.65 0.27 3.15
CA LEU A 101 2.39 -0.88 2.63
C LEU A 101 3.82 -0.85 3.14
N PHE A 102 4.31 -1.98 3.60
CA PHE A 102 5.69 -2.19 4.06
C PHE A 102 6.37 -3.25 3.21
N GLN A 103 7.69 -3.21 3.20
CA GLN A 103 8.45 -4.40 2.81
C GLN A 103 8.15 -5.49 3.83
N GLY A 104 7.84 -6.71 3.39
CA GLY A 104 7.73 -7.85 4.29
C GLY A 104 9.11 -8.40 4.67
N ALA A 105 9.15 -9.27 5.68
CA ALA A 105 10.40 -9.79 6.24
C ALA A 105 11.14 -10.73 5.27
N ASP A 106 10.40 -11.36 4.37
CA ASP A 106 10.91 -12.26 3.33
C ASP A 106 11.11 -11.51 2.02
N GLU A 107 12.09 -11.93 1.23
CA GLU A 107 12.38 -11.30 -0.05
C GLU A 107 11.17 -11.39 -1.00
N GLY A 108 10.76 -10.24 -1.55
CA GLY A 108 9.60 -10.14 -2.43
C GLY A 108 8.24 -10.04 -1.72
N SER A 109 8.18 -10.26 -0.40
CA SER A 109 6.93 -10.14 0.38
C SER A 109 6.54 -8.68 0.65
N ILE A 110 5.24 -8.44 0.82
CA ILE A 110 4.66 -7.12 1.11
C ILE A 110 3.71 -7.26 2.30
N ASP A 111 3.99 -6.50 3.35
CA ASP A 111 3.10 -6.37 4.50
C ASP A 111 2.11 -5.23 4.25
N ILE A 112 0.83 -5.45 4.58
CA ILE A 112 -0.25 -4.48 4.34
C ILE A 112 -0.93 -4.16 5.66
N GLU A 113 -1.09 -2.88 5.97
CA GLU A 113 -1.95 -2.39 7.03
C GLU A 113 -3.12 -1.62 6.42
N ALA A 114 -4.34 -2.14 6.56
CA ALA A 114 -5.56 -1.48 6.09
C ALA A 114 -6.44 -1.07 7.29
N CYS A 115 -6.86 0.19 7.34
CA CYS A 115 -7.74 0.72 8.38
C CYS A 115 -9.19 0.71 7.87
N LEU A 116 -9.96 -0.28 8.30
CA LEU A 116 -11.35 -0.50 7.87
C LEU A 116 -12.27 -0.59 9.09
N PHE A 117 -13.58 -0.47 8.85
CA PHE A 117 -14.59 -0.81 9.86
C PHE A 117 -14.60 -2.32 10.05
N ALA A 118 -14.93 -2.78 11.26
CA ALA A 118 -14.89 -4.20 11.61
C ALA A 118 -15.77 -5.02 10.66
N GLU A 119 -16.96 -4.52 10.34
CA GLU A 119 -17.93 -5.16 9.46
C GLU A 119 -17.40 -5.30 8.02
N THR A 120 -16.66 -4.29 7.54
CA THR A 120 -16.02 -4.38 6.22
C THR A 120 -14.90 -5.42 6.23
N PHE A 121 -14.12 -5.46 7.30
CA PHE A 121 -13.01 -6.39 7.43
C PHE A 121 -13.51 -7.84 7.55
N GLU A 122 -14.54 -8.09 8.35
CA GLU A 122 -15.20 -9.38 8.48
C GLU A 122 -15.74 -9.87 7.13
N ALA A 123 -16.45 -9.01 6.39
CA ALA A 123 -16.93 -9.34 5.05
C ALA A 123 -15.79 -9.64 4.05
N MET A 124 -14.63 -8.98 4.19
CA MET A 124 -13.45 -9.28 3.37
C MET A 124 -12.81 -10.63 3.74
N MET A 125 -12.88 -11.05 5.01
CA MET A 125 -12.41 -12.38 5.42
C MET A 125 -13.24 -13.52 4.83
N GLU A 126 -14.48 -13.24 4.41
CA GLU A 126 -15.35 -14.18 3.70
C GLU A 126 -15.13 -14.16 2.17
N ASP A 127 -14.37 -13.18 1.64
CA ASP A 127 -14.07 -13.06 0.21
C ASP A 127 -12.99 -14.06 -0.20
N ALA A 128 -13.40 -15.19 -0.80
CA ALA A 128 -12.51 -16.27 -1.20
C ALA A 128 -11.39 -15.84 -2.17
N GLU A 129 -11.67 -14.90 -3.09
CA GLU A 129 -10.66 -14.40 -4.03
C GLU A 129 -9.63 -13.54 -3.31
N PHE A 130 -10.04 -12.80 -2.28
CA PHE A 130 -9.11 -12.04 -1.44
C PHE A 130 -8.26 -12.99 -0.59
N MET A 131 -8.88 -13.96 0.09
CA MET A 131 -8.22 -14.88 1.02
C MET A 131 -7.28 -15.87 0.32
N GLU A 132 -7.48 -16.19 -0.96
CA GLU A 132 -6.52 -16.97 -1.75
C GLU A 132 -5.18 -16.21 -1.94
N ALA A 133 -5.23 -14.88 -1.93
CA ALA A 133 -4.09 -14.02 -2.24
C ALA A 133 -3.38 -13.40 -1.02
N VAL A 134 -3.94 -13.56 0.19
CA VAL A 134 -3.37 -12.98 1.42
C VAL A 134 -3.18 -14.02 2.53
N THR A 135 -2.15 -13.82 3.34
CA THR A 135 -1.96 -14.56 4.59
C THR A 135 -2.28 -13.63 5.75
N VAL A 136 -3.16 -14.07 6.66
CA VAL A 136 -3.62 -13.31 7.84
C VAL A 136 -2.84 -13.72 9.08
#